data_AF-Q0CC39-F1
#
_entry.id   AF-Q0CC39-F1
#
_cell.length_a   1.000
_cell.length_b   1.000
_cell.length_c   1.000
_cell.angle_alpha   90.00
_cell.angle_beta   90.00
_cell.angle_gamma   90.00
#
_symmetry.space_group_name_H-M   'P 1'
#
loop_
_entity.id
_entity.type
_entity.pdbx_description
1 polymer ?
#
loop_
_entity_poly.entity_id
_entity_poly.type
_entity_poly.pdbx_seq_one_letter_code
_entity_poly.pdbx_strand_id
1 'polypeptide(L)'
;MPTQPPLPPLLTPYISSLSPSSLTVVSSVLGATGNWLILRYLHAALSTSSDPHVGQFTDGDAAKKRKVVLGLDLARLTDKRQFAFVDGLSELFSPPAATPSSPSPAQPTHTATVPARTVLPVRSQPGPIPARGPQPAPARPSNPTPSPSPAQTTTVTREIGPVKRLHLTGTGTAALDALERDIVVTIQQLKTATTAAATETDEVLLIVDQPDLLLAATGPSKGIGATEMGEWMMGLQQNAYATVLTLSADSPLIHNASASASLPPTPLETEHAAFAVGSAHRAQMVMQLRNLETGAARDVSGVLRVSKGGAWGQHHGDEEGHWEEKEVLYFVQRDGGVRVFGRGE
;
A
#
# COMPACT_ATOMS: atom_id res chain seq x y z
N MET A 1 20.31 -14.64 -5.12
CA MET A 1 18.95 -14.07 -5.29
C MET A 1 18.30 -14.70 -6.51
N PRO A 2 17.05 -15.14 -6.42
CA PRO A 2 16.35 -15.68 -7.57
C PRO A 2 16.03 -14.57 -8.57
N THR A 3 15.99 -14.89 -9.87
CA THR A 3 15.72 -13.87 -10.89
C THR A 3 14.28 -13.86 -11.24
N GLN A 4 13.67 -12.73 -10.95
CA GLN A 4 12.37 -12.43 -11.51
C GLN A 4 12.53 -12.28 -13.03
N PRO A 5 11.78 -13.03 -13.85
CA PRO A 5 11.86 -12.96 -15.31
C PRO A 5 11.46 -11.54 -15.79
N PRO A 6 11.81 -11.17 -17.04
CA PRO A 6 11.39 -9.90 -17.65
C PRO A 6 9.87 -9.68 -17.56
N LEU A 7 9.41 -8.45 -17.82
CA LEU A 7 7.99 -8.13 -17.95
C LEU A 7 7.28 -9.26 -18.73
N PRO A 8 6.30 -9.95 -18.13
CA PRO A 8 5.63 -11.04 -18.83
C PRO A 8 5.08 -10.51 -20.16
N PRO A 9 5.40 -11.12 -21.33
CA PRO A 9 5.05 -10.55 -22.62
C PRO A 9 3.55 -10.27 -22.79
N LEU A 10 2.73 -11.12 -22.17
CA LEU A 10 1.27 -10.97 -22.15
C LEU A 10 0.80 -9.72 -21.40
N LEU A 11 1.63 -9.14 -20.54
CA LEU A 11 1.31 -7.95 -19.74
C LEU A 11 1.95 -6.66 -20.25
N THR A 12 2.98 -6.76 -21.08
CA THR A 12 3.70 -5.61 -21.67
C THR A 12 2.79 -4.49 -22.19
N PRO A 13 1.75 -4.77 -23.02
CA PRO A 13 0.90 -3.70 -23.57
C PRO A 13 0.04 -2.98 -22.52
N TYR A 14 -0.20 -3.59 -21.34
CA TYR A 14 -1.04 -2.99 -20.31
C TYR A 14 -0.25 -2.22 -19.25
N ILE A 15 1.06 -2.48 -19.15
CA ILE A 15 1.92 -1.93 -18.08
C ILE A 15 2.87 -0.85 -18.63
N SER A 16 3.28 -0.96 -19.89
CA SER A 16 4.34 -0.10 -20.46
C SER A 16 3.83 1.18 -21.11
N SER A 17 2.56 1.22 -21.50
CA SER A 17 1.94 2.34 -22.23
C SER A 17 0.69 2.81 -21.50
N LEU A 18 0.88 3.62 -20.45
CA LEU A 18 -0.21 4.28 -19.74
C LEU A 18 -0.53 5.62 -20.43
N SER A 19 -1.80 5.97 -20.51
CA SER A 19 -2.22 7.25 -21.09
C SER A 19 -2.03 8.40 -20.09
N PRO A 20 -1.85 9.65 -20.57
CA PRO A 20 -1.82 10.82 -19.70
C PRO A 20 -3.10 10.97 -18.87
N SER A 21 -2.96 11.39 -17.63
CA SER A 21 -4.03 11.52 -16.63
C SER A 21 -4.85 10.23 -16.42
N SER A 22 -4.32 9.06 -16.78
CA SER A 22 -5.07 7.79 -16.64
C SER A 22 -5.09 7.28 -15.20
N LEU A 23 -6.17 6.55 -14.89
CA LEU A 23 -6.30 5.77 -13.65
C LEU A 23 -6.38 4.29 -14.01
N THR A 24 -5.46 3.50 -13.46
CA THR A 24 -5.55 2.04 -13.46
C THR A 24 -5.85 1.55 -12.05
N VAL A 25 -6.92 0.76 -11.90
CA VAL A 25 -7.28 0.16 -10.61
C VAL A 25 -6.84 -1.29 -10.59
N VAL A 26 -5.98 -1.65 -9.65
CA VAL A 26 -5.60 -3.03 -9.36
C VAL A 26 -6.40 -3.51 -8.16
N SER A 27 -7.36 -4.39 -8.40
CA SER A 27 -8.16 -4.98 -7.31
C SER A 27 -7.62 -6.36 -6.96
N SER A 28 -7.46 -6.63 -5.66
CA SER A 28 -6.91 -7.90 -5.16
C SER A 28 -7.77 -8.45 -4.03
N VAL A 29 -7.67 -9.75 -3.80
CA VAL A 29 -8.31 -10.43 -2.66
C VAL A 29 -7.23 -11.01 -1.75
N LEU A 30 -7.57 -11.32 -0.50
CA LEU A 30 -6.61 -11.85 0.49
C LEU A 30 -5.83 -13.07 -0.01
N GLY A 31 -6.49 -13.93 -0.81
CA GLY A 31 -5.87 -15.11 -1.40
C GLY A 31 -5.08 -14.88 -2.69
N ALA A 32 -5.06 -13.65 -3.22
CA ALA A 32 -4.48 -13.29 -4.52
C ALA A 32 -3.97 -11.83 -4.52
N THR A 33 -2.79 -11.59 -3.92
CA THR A 33 -2.21 -10.25 -3.71
C THR A 33 -1.64 -9.62 -4.99
N GLY A 34 -1.78 -8.29 -5.13
CA GLY A 34 -1.29 -7.52 -6.29
C GLY A 34 0.17 -7.08 -6.27
N ASN A 35 0.94 -7.30 -5.19
CA ASN A 35 2.29 -6.71 -5.00
C ASN A 35 3.26 -7.03 -6.15
N TRP A 36 3.19 -8.24 -6.70
CA TRP A 36 4.06 -8.65 -7.80
C TRP A 36 3.81 -7.84 -9.07
N LEU A 37 2.57 -7.40 -9.30
CA LEU A 37 2.16 -6.62 -10.46
C LEU A 37 2.63 -5.16 -10.31
N ILE A 38 2.58 -4.63 -9.09
CA ILE A 38 3.14 -3.30 -8.77
C ILE A 38 4.63 -3.25 -9.03
N LEU A 39 5.38 -4.30 -8.68
CA LEU A 39 6.79 -4.42 -9.04
C LEU A 39 7.01 -4.42 -10.57
N ARG A 40 6.02 -4.87 -11.36
CA ARG A 40 6.09 -4.80 -12.84
C ARG A 40 5.85 -3.40 -13.35
N TYR A 41 4.90 -2.65 -12.78
CA TYR A 41 4.72 -1.23 -13.06
C TYR A 41 5.97 -0.42 -12.73
N LEU A 42 6.54 -0.61 -11.54
CA LEU A 42 7.79 0.03 -11.14
C LEU A 42 8.93 -0.31 -12.09
N HIS A 43 9.08 -1.59 -12.44
CA HIS A 43 10.10 -2.01 -13.39
C HIS A 43 9.93 -1.36 -14.76
N ALA A 44 8.70 -1.34 -15.31
CA ALA A 44 8.43 -0.73 -16.60
C ALA A 44 8.77 0.77 -16.61
N ALA A 45 8.28 1.51 -15.60
CA ALA A 45 8.48 2.96 -15.50
C ALA A 45 9.95 3.37 -15.27
N LEU A 46 10.72 2.57 -14.53
CA LEU A 46 12.09 2.93 -14.17
C LEU A 46 13.14 2.36 -15.14
N SER A 47 12.77 1.34 -15.92
CA SER A 47 13.65 0.78 -16.97
C SER A 47 13.65 1.64 -18.23
N THR A 48 12.56 2.34 -18.56
CA THR A 48 12.52 3.28 -19.70
C THR A 48 13.43 4.49 -19.48
N SER A 49 13.61 4.92 -18.23
CA SER A 49 14.50 6.02 -17.83
C SER A 49 15.98 5.63 -17.79
N SER A 50 16.30 4.34 -17.84
CA SER A 50 17.66 3.81 -17.71
C SER A 50 18.21 3.41 -19.08
N ASP A 51 18.84 4.35 -19.80
CA ASP A 51 19.63 4.16 -21.04
C ASP A 51 19.06 3.19 -22.12
N PRO A 52 18.78 3.66 -23.36
CA PRO A 52 18.31 2.80 -24.46
C PRO A 52 19.32 1.72 -24.94
N HIS A 53 20.46 1.55 -24.27
CA HIS A 53 21.47 0.55 -24.59
C HIS A 53 21.41 -0.73 -23.74
N VAL A 54 20.40 -0.90 -22.88
CA VAL A 54 20.18 -2.17 -22.17
C VAL A 54 18.95 -2.89 -22.70
N GLY A 55 19.12 -3.58 -23.84
CA GLY A 55 18.55 -4.92 -23.97
C GLY A 55 17.40 -5.15 -24.94
N GLN A 56 17.32 -4.44 -26.07
CA GLN A 56 16.68 -5.01 -27.26
C GLN A 56 17.64 -6.04 -27.89
N PHE A 57 17.73 -7.23 -27.30
CA PHE A 57 18.45 -8.34 -27.92
C PHE A 57 17.52 -9.01 -28.93
N THR A 58 17.68 -8.60 -30.18
CA THR A 58 17.28 -9.35 -31.35
C THR A 58 17.85 -10.77 -31.29
N ASP A 59 16.99 -11.71 -31.67
CA ASP A 59 17.26 -13.13 -31.88
C ASP A 59 18.57 -13.37 -32.64
N GLY A 60 19.42 -14.26 -32.11
CA GLY A 60 20.76 -14.48 -32.65
C GLY A 60 21.70 -15.18 -31.68
N ASP A 61 21.52 -16.50 -31.57
CA ASP A 61 22.53 -17.53 -31.32
C ASP A 61 23.37 -17.51 -30.01
N ALA A 62 23.33 -18.64 -29.31
CA ALA A 62 24.29 -19.13 -28.32
C ALA A 62 25.00 -18.12 -27.37
N ALA A 63 24.26 -17.47 -26.45
CA ALA A 63 24.87 -16.70 -25.36
C ALA A 63 24.30 -17.06 -23.97
N LYS A 64 25.11 -17.83 -23.23
CA LYS A 64 25.13 -18.05 -21.76
C LYS A 64 24.09 -17.23 -20.98
N LYS A 65 23.13 -17.94 -20.37
CA LYS A 65 22.13 -17.51 -19.37
C LYS A 65 22.58 -16.30 -18.52
N ARG A 66 22.42 -15.09 -19.03
CA ARG A 66 22.58 -13.86 -18.25
C ARG A 66 21.22 -13.54 -17.64
N LYS A 67 21.09 -14.04 -16.40
CA LYS A 67 20.00 -13.82 -15.46
C LYS A 67 19.85 -12.31 -15.21
N VAL A 68 18.87 -11.65 -15.82
CA VAL A 68 18.50 -10.27 -15.47
C VAL A 68 17.79 -10.33 -14.13
N VAL A 69 18.50 -9.93 -13.07
CA VAL A 69 17.88 -9.54 -11.81
C VAL A 69 17.00 -8.33 -12.13
N LEU A 70 15.92 -8.11 -11.38
CA LEU A 70 15.29 -6.80 -11.29
C LEU A 70 16.33 -5.88 -10.64
N GLY A 71 17.36 -5.52 -11.42
CA GLY A 71 18.63 -4.89 -11.04
C GLY A 71 18.43 -3.40 -10.83
N LEU A 72 17.27 -3.08 -10.27
CA LEU A 72 16.78 -1.75 -10.06
C LEU A 72 17.21 -1.37 -8.65
N ASP A 73 18.35 -0.69 -8.59
CA ASP A 73 18.86 -0.16 -7.34
C ASP A 73 18.04 1.08 -6.99
N LEU A 74 16.97 0.86 -6.22
CA LEU A 74 16.07 1.94 -5.78
C LEU A 74 16.84 3.00 -4.99
N ALA A 75 17.86 2.63 -4.22
CA ALA A 75 18.68 3.60 -3.49
C ALA A 75 19.42 4.51 -4.47
N ARG A 76 20.04 3.94 -5.50
CA ARG A 76 20.68 4.72 -6.57
C ARG A 76 19.69 5.58 -7.36
N LEU A 77 18.47 5.08 -7.60
CA LEU A 77 17.43 5.85 -8.28
C LEU A 77 16.88 6.99 -7.42
N THR A 78 16.80 6.79 -6.09
CA THR A 78 16.50 7.85 -5.13
C THR A 78 17.60 8.91 -5.14
N ASP A 79 18.87 8.51 -5.13
CA ASP A 79 20.01 9.44 -5.19
C ASP A 79 20.01 10.24 -6.51
N LYS A 80 19.60 9.60 -7.61
CA LYS A 80 19.38 10.23 -8.92
C LYS A 80 18.08 11.02 -9.02
N ARG A 81 17.23 11.02 -7.98
CA ARG A 81 15.90 11.66 -7.93
C ARG A 81 14.94 11.20 -9.04
N GLN A 82 15.08 9.95 -9.47
CA GLN A 82 14.18 9.29 -10.43
C GLN A 82 13.11 8.44 -9.74
N PHE A 83 13.24 8.24 -8.43
CA PHE A 83 12.30 7.50 -7.59
C PHE A 83 12.14 8.22 -6.25
N ALA A 84 10.92 8.28 -5.74
CA ALA A 84 10.65 8.68 -4.36
C ALA A 84 9.72 7.65 -3.71
N PHE A 85 9.99 7.36 -2.44
CA PHE A 85 9.13 6.54 -1.61
C PHE A 85 8.50 7.42 -0.53
N VAL A 86 7.18 7.35 -0.43
CA VAL A 86 6.39 8.03 0.60
C VAL A 86 5.84 6.95 1.53
N ASP A 87 6.24 7.01 2.80
CA ASP A 87 5.77 6.09 3.82
C ASP A 87 4.44 6.58 4.40
N GLY A 88 3.37 5.89 4.01
CA GLY A 88 2.01 6.15 4.47
C GLY A 88 1.56 5.31 5.67
N LEU A 89 2.44 4.58 6.35
CA LEU A 89 2.04 3.64 7.41
C LEU A 89 2.77 3.86 8.74
N SER A 90 4.10 4.02 8.74
CA SER A 90 4.89 3.97 9.97
C SER A 90 4.55 5.07 10.98
N GLU A 91 4.22 6.26 10.48
CA GLU A 91 3.90 7.43 11.31
C GLU A 91 2.51 8.02 11.01
N LEU A 92 1.70 7.35 10.18
CA LEU A 92 0.42 7.89 9.72
C LEU A 92 -0.51 8.27 10.88
N PHE A 93 -0.54 7.46 11.92
CA PHE A 93 -1.37 7.70 13.11
C PHE A 93 -0.56 8.12 14.34
N SER A 94 0.72 8.42 14.16
CA SER A 94 1.56 8.91 15.26
C SER A 94 1.21 10.37 15.55
N PRO A 95 1.12 10.76 16.84
CA PRO A 95 1.07 12.17 17.17
C PRO A 95 2.36 12.84 16.68
N PRO A 96 2.30 14.08 16.14
CA PRO A 96 3.50 14.79 15.76
C PRO A 96 4.44 14.83 16.97
N ALA A 97 5.71 14.46 16.77
CA ALA A 97 6.70 14.48 17.83
C ALA A 97 6.70 15.88 18.45
N ALA A 98 6.31 15.98 19.72
CA ALA A 98 6.42 17.22 20.46
C ALA A 98 7.90 17.60 20.41
N THR A 99 8.22 18.70 19.73
CA THR A 99 9.53 19.32 19.86
C THR A 99 9.75 19.53 21.37
N PRO A 100 10.85 19.03 21.96
CA PRO A 100 11.12 19.29 23.36
C PRO A 100 11.32 20.80 23.48
N SER A 101 10.29 21.49 23.96
CA SER A 101 10.44 22.87 24.40
C SER A 101 11.46 22.85 25.52
N SER A 102 12.53 23.63 25.34
CA SER A 102 13.58 23.82 26.34
C SER A 102 12.95 24.06 27.72
N PRO A 103 13.50 23.47 28.80
CA PRO A 103 12.95 23.69 30.14
C PRO A 103 13.14 25.16 30.52
N SER A 104 12.04 25.92 30.56
CA SER A 104 12.03 27.21 31.24
C SER A 104 12.25 26.99 32.75
N PRO A 105 13.07 27.81 33.41
CA PRO A 105 13.39 27.62 34.82
C PRO A 105 12.16 27.85 35.70
N ALA A 106 11.91 26.90 36.59
CA ALA A 106 10.82 26.90 37.55
C ALA A 106 10.92 28.07 38.54
N GLN A 107 9.77 28.64 38.91
CA GLN A 107 9.60 29.45 40.11
C GLN A 107 8.59 28.75 41.04
N PRO A 108 8.88 28.58 42.34
CA PRO A 108 8.04 27.78 43.22
C PRO A 108 7.03 28.67 43.97
N THR A 109 5.75 28.30 43.96
CA THR A 109 4.86 28.60 45.10
C THR A 109 3.89 27.46 45.31
N HIS A 110 3.86 27.02 46.56
CA HIS A 110 3.04 25.95 47.11
C HIS A 110 1.57 26.37 47.21
N THR A 111 0.65 25.45 46.92
CA THR A 111 -0.47 25.10 47.81
C THR A 111 -1.04 23.73 47.41
N ALA A 112 -1.31 22.92 48.43
CA ALA A 112 -1.68 21.52 48.32
C ALA A 112 -3.20 21.33 48.19
N THR A 113 -3.65 20.36 47.38
CA THR A 113 -4.86 19.55 47.66
C THR A 113 -4.93 18.28 46.78
N VAL A 114 -4.77 17.12 47.44
CA VAL A 114 -5.34 15.76 47.27
C VAL A 114 -5.60 15.16 45.85
N PRO A 115 -5.15 13.91 45.56
CA PRO A 115 -5.43 13.23 44.30
C PRO A 115 -6.79 12.49 44.30
N ALA A 116 -7.61 12.69 43.27
CA ALA A 116 -8.73 11.82 42.96
C ALA A 116 -8.27 10.69 42.02
N ARG A 117 -8.15 9.47 42.56
CA ARG A 117 -8.02 8.22 41.82
C ARG A 117 -9.41 7.85 41.27
N THR A 118 -9.60 7.87 39.96
CA THR A 118 -10.78 7.24 39.34
C THR A 118 -10.40 5.84 38.88
N VAL A 119 -10.96 4.85 39.57
CA VAL A 119 -10.79 3.42 39.35
C VAL A 119 -11.87 2.95 38.36
N LEU A 120 -11.48 2.10 37.41
CA LEU A 120 -12.40 1.38 36.50
C LEU A 120 -13.34 0.47 37.30
N PRO A 121 -14.66 0.45 37.04
CA PRO A 121 -15.55 -0.45 37.77
C PRO A 121 -15.39 -1.91 37.29
N VAL A 122 -14.76 -2.72 38.15
CA VAL A 122 -14.81 -4.19 38.06
C VAL A 122 -16.17 -4.66 38.58
N ARG A 123 -16.91 -5.39 37.74
CA ARG A 123 -18.18 -6.01 38.07
C ARG A 123 -17.98 -7.15 39.09
N SER A 124 -18.78 -7.11 40.14
CA SER A 124 -18.80 -8.02 41.29
C SER A 124 -19.36 -9.42 40.97
N GLN A 125 -18.70 -10.45 41.49
CA GLN A 125 -19.24 -11.82 41.63
C GLN A 125 -20.12 -11.94 42.90
N PRO A 126 -21.10 -12.86 42.92
CA PRO A 126 -21.67 -13.41 44.16
C PRO A 126 -21.04 -14.77 44.55
N GLY A 127 -20.68 -14.96 45.83
CA GLY A 127 -20.35 -16.27 46.47
C GLY A 127 -21.41 -16.66 47.54
N PRO A 128 -21.13 -17.49 48.57
CA PRO A 128 -20.27 -18.70 48.76
C PRO A 128 -21.13 -19.98 49.07
N ILE A 129 -20.67 -21.24 49.29
CA ILE A 129 -20.00 -21.94 50.45
C ILE A 129 -19.87 -23.48 50.12
N PRO A 130 -19.22 -24.41 50.91
CA PRO A 130 -17.83 -24.54 51.41
C PRO A 130 -17.19 -25.99 51.34
N ALA A 131 -15.96 -26.10 51.90
CA ALA A 131 -15.18 -27.30 52.35
C ALA A 131 -14.19 -27.93 51.35
N ARG A 132 -12.91 -28.21 51.65
CA ARG A 132 -12.21 -28.59 52.90
C ARG A 132 -10.70 -28.28 52.78
N GLY A 133 -10.04 -27.82 53.86
CA GLY A 133 -8.63 -27.33 53.93
C GLY A 133 -7.50 -28.40 53.85
N PRO A 134 -6.27 -28.20 54.40
CA PRO A 134 -5.81 -27.19 55.37
C PRO A 134 -4.54 -26.39 55.00
N GLN A 135 -4.14 -25.54 55.95
CA GLN A 135 -3.30 -24.33 55.98
C GLN A 135 -1.77 -24.58 56.18
N PRO A 136 -0.88 -23.57 56.01
CA PRO A 136 0.59 -23.70 55.87
C PRO A 136 1.42 -23.20 57.08
N ALA A 137 2.76 -23.29 56.98
CA ALA A 137 3.74 -22.58 57.83
C ALA A 137 5.09 -22.39 57.06
N PRO A 138 6.09 -21.62 57.55
CA PRO A 138 6.29 -20.20 57.26
C PRO A 138 7.65 -19.85 56.59
N ALA A 139 7.79 -18.56 56.21
CA ALA A 139 8.89 -17.94 55.46
C ALA A 139 10.17 -17.60 56.27
N ARG A 140 11.34 -17.52 55.59
CA ARG A 140 12.37 -16.44 55.59
C ARG A 140 13.76 -16.92 55.06
N PRO A 141 14.75 -16.04 54.76
CA PRO A 141 14.81 -14.93 53.81
C PRO A 141 16.10 -14.95 52.92
N SER A 142 16.14 -14.23 51.79
CA SER A 142 17.40 -13.59 51.35
C SER A 142 17.13 -12.47 50.35
N ASN A 143 17.62 -11.28 50.71
CA ASN A 143 17.57 -10.01 49.96
C ASN A 143 18.62 -10.01 48.80
N PRO A 144 18.70 -8.97 47.94
CA PRO A 144 18.86 -9.14 46.50
C PRO A 144 20.23 -8.65 45.98
N THR A 145 20.60 -9.02 44.76
CA THR A 145 21.48 -8.19 43.91
C THR A 145 21.34 -8.59 42.43
N PRO A 146 21.54 -7.65 41.49
CA PRO A 146 20.87 -7.62 40.20
C PRO A 146 21.62 -8.42 39.12
N SER A 147 20.86 -9.06 38.24
CA SER A 147 21.38 -9.58 36.97
C SER A 147 20.94 -8.65 35.83
N PRO A 148 21.83 -8.27 34.91
CA PRO A 148 21.55 -7.26 33.88
C PRO A 148 20.60 -7.80 32.80
N SER A 149 19.67 -6.94 32.38
CA SER A 149 18.77 -7.14 31.26
C SER A 149 19.52 -7.49 29.97
N PRO A 150 19.02 -8.39 29.13
CA PRO A 150 19.57 -8.59 27.79
C PRO A 150 19.31 -7.35 26.94
N ALA A 151 20.40 -6.83 26.37
CA ALA A 151 20.42 -5.69 25.49
C ALA A 151 19.47 -5.89 24.30
N GLN A 152 18.66 -4.86 24.04
CA GLN A 152 17.92 -4.69 22.80
C GLN A 152 18.92 -4.73 21.64
N THR A 153 18.83 -5.76 20.83
CA THR A 153 19.50 -5.79 19.54
C THR A 153 18.71 -4.86 18.63
N THR A 154 19.16 -3.61 18.52
CA THR A 154 18.73 -2.69 17.47
C THR A 154 19.17 -3.27 16.13
N THR A 155 18.24 -3.97 15.47
CA THR A 155 18.35 -4.24 14.04
C THR A 155 18.33 -2.89 13.32
N VAL A 156 19.50 -2.41 12.95
CA VAL A 156 19.66 -1.26 12.05
C VAL A 156 19.19 -1.73 10.67
N THR A 157 17.91 -1.57 10.40
CA THR A 157 17.39 -1.56 9.03
C THR A 157 18.07 -0.38 8.34
N ARG A 158 18.83 -0.64 7.27
CA ARG A 158 19.34 0.43 6.39
C ARG A 158 18.13 1.21 5.88
N GLU A 159 17.89 2.41 6.39
CA GLU A 159 16.86 3.31 5.87
C GLU A 159 17.23 3.69 4.42
N ILE A 160 16.28 3.50 3.51
CA ILE A 160 16.42 3.78 2.08
C ILE A 160 16.27 5.29 1.90
N GLY A 161 17.35 6.05 2.05
CA GLY A 161 17.37 7.50 1.75
C GLY A 161 16.37 8.35 2.57
N PRO A 162 16.16 9.64 2.19
CA PRO A 162 15.19 10.50 2.85
C PRO A 162 13.76 10.09 2.47
N VAL A 163 13.15 9.21 3.26
CA VAL A 163 11.76 8.79 3.10
C VAL A 163 10.83 9.86 3.69
N LYS A 164 9.93 10.42 2.87
CA LYS A 164 8.86 11.30 3.38
C LYS A 164 7.84 10.44 4.12
N ARG A 165 7.65 10.70 5.41
CA ARG A 165 6.64 10.02 6.25
C ARG A 165 5.38 10.86 6.36
N LEU A 166 4.24 10.28 6.01
CA LEU A 166 2.94 10.93 6.10
C LEU A 166 2.40 10.89 7.53
N HIS A 167 1.67 11.93 7.90
CA HIS A 167 1.02 12.08 9.19
C HIS A 167 -0.41 12.54 9.00
N LEU A 168 -1.38 11.75 9.48
CA LEU A 168 -2.79 12.11 9.44
C LEU A 168 -3.12 12.97 10.65
N THR A 169 -3.23 14.28 10.43
CA THR A 169 -3.65 15.25 11.45
C THR A 169 -5.00 15.85 11.12
N GLY A 170 -5.92 15.86 12.08
CA GLY A 170 -7.25 16.45 11.93
C GLY A 170 -8.33 15.45 11.53
N THR A 171 -9.39 15.97 10.92
CA THR A 171 -10.60 15.23 10.52
C THR A 171 -11.09 15.74 9.17
N GLY A 172 -11.76 14.86 8.42
CA GLY A 172 -12.40 15.17 7.15
C GLY A 172 -11.43 15.51 6.03
N THR A 173 -11.92 16.28 5.05
CA THR A 173 -11.17 16.72 3.88
C THR A 173 -9.91 17.49 4.23
N ALA A 174 -9.92 18.33 5.27
CA ALA A 174 -8.72 19.07 5.69
C ALA A 174 -7.53 18.16 6.06
N ALA A 175 -7.80 16.96 6.58
CA ALA A 175 -6.74 15.98 6.86
C ALA A 175 -6.22 15.35 5.55
N LEU A 176 -7.10 15.07 4.60
CA LEU A 176 -6.72 14.57 3.26
C LEU A 176 -5.96 15.63 2.47
N ASP A 177 -6.36 16.89 2.52
CA ASP A 177 -5.68 18.03 1.87
C ASP A 177 -4.24 18.19 2.39
N ALA A 178 -4.00 17.88 3.66
CA ALA A 178 -2.66 17.90 4.23
C ALA A 178 -1.79 16.77 3.66
N LEU A 179 -2.33 15.55 3.57
CA LEU A 179 -1.66 14.42 2.94
C LEU A 179 -1.41 14.66 1.45
N GLU A 180 -2.40 15.21 0.74
CA GLU A 180 -2.30 15.57 -0.67
C GLU A 180 -1.15 16.56 -0.89
N ARG A 181 -1.09 17.64 -0.12
CA ARG A 181 -0.01 18.64 -0.22
C ARG A 181 1.37 17.99 -0.03
N ASP A 182 1.52 17.11 0.96
CA ASP A 182 2.79 16.42 1.20
C ASP A 182 3.22 15.52 0.04
N ILE A 183 2.28 14.81 -0.58
CA ILE A 183 2.54 13.96 -1.75
C ILE A 183 2.83 14.81 -2.98
N VAL A 184 2.04 15.86 -3.23
CA VAL A 184 2.22 16.78 -4.38
C VAL A 184 3.57 17.49 -4.31
N VAL A 185 4.03 17.91 -3.13
CA VAL A 185 5.37 18.48 -2.94
C VAL A 185 6.44 17.47 -3.38
N THR A 186 6.27 16.19 -3.03
CA THR A 186 7.21 15.12 -3.42
C THR A 186 7.20 14.90 -4.94
N ILE A 187 6.02 14.90 -5.57
CA ILE A 187 5.87 14.79 -7.03
C ILE A 187 6.57 15.97 -7.73
N GLN A 188 6.37 17.20 -7.25
CA GLN A 188 7.01 18.40 -7.81
C GLN A 188 8.54 18.38 -7.67
N GLN A 189 9.06 17.82 -6.57
CA GLN A 189 10.49 17.64 -6.38
C GLN A 189 11.09 16.63 -7.38
N LEU A 190 10.37 15.56 -7.71
CA LEU A 190 10.78 14.60 -8.74
C LEU A 190 10.79 15.23 -10.14
N LYS A 191 9.73 15.99 -10.46
CA LYS A 191 9.58 16.72 -11.72
C LYS A 191 10.74 17.69 -11.96
N THR A 192 10.94 18.61 -11.02
CA THR A 192 12.01 19.63 -11.08
C THR A 192 13.42 19.04 -11.16
N ALA A 193 13.67 17.89 -10.53
CA ALA A 193 14.96 17.22 -10.60
C ALA A 193 15.23 16.59 -11.98
N THR A 194 14.19 16.14 -12.67
CA THR A 194 14.28 15.46 -13.97
C THR A 194 14.45 16.46 -15.12
N THR A 195 13.80 17.63 -15.04
CA THR A 195 13.88 18.71 -16.04
C THR A 195 15.31 19.26 -16.26
N ALA A 196 16.20 19.13 -15.27
CA ALA A 196 17.58 19.60 -15.37
C ALA A 196 18.49 18.70 -16.25
N ALA A 197 18.03 17.51 -16.66
CA ALA A 197 18.86 16.50 -17.32
C ALA A 197 18.48 16.18 -18.78
N ALA A 198 17.24 16.39 -19.25
CA ALA A 198 16.86 16.21 -20.66
C ALA A 198 15.46 16.79 -20.99
N THR A 199 15.23 17.06 -22.27
CA THR A 199 14.02 17.65 -22.90
C THR A 199 12.82 16.70 -23.04
N GLU A 200 12.68 15.69 -22.18
CA GLU A 200 11.57 14.73 -22.26
C GLU A 200 10.56 14.91 -21.11
N THR A 201 9.32 14.58 -21.42
CA THR A 201 8.09 14.86 -20.68
C THR A 201 8.18 14.48 -19.19
N ASP A 202 7.62 15.33 -18.34
CA ASP A 202 7.68 15.29 -16.87
C ASP A 202 6.76 14.18 -16.29
N GLU A 203 6.96 12.95 -16.78
CA GLU A 203 6.05 11.81 -16.63
C GLU A 203 6.27 11.08 -15.31
N VAL A 204 5.56 11.53 -14.27
CA VAL A 204 5.56 10.83 -12.98
C VAL A 204 4.43 9.81 -12.92
N LEU A 205 4.77 8.54 -12.80
CA LEU A 205 3.84 7.47 -12.44
C LEU A 205 3.61 7.47 -10.93
N LEU A 206 2.37 7.73 -10.49
CA LEU A 206 1.98 7.62 -9.09
C LEU A 206 1.40 6.23 -8.81
N ILE A 207 1.94 5.54 -7.81
CA ILE A 207 1.38 4.29 -7.31
C ILE A 207 0.88 4.54 -5.89
N VAL A 208 -0.42 4.33 -5.66
CA VAL A 208 -1.05 4.45 -4.34
C VAL A 208 -1.45 3.05 -3.89
N ASP A 209 -0.80 2.57 -2.84
CA ASP A 209 -1.00 1.22 -2.33
C ASP A 209 -1.99 1.22 -1.16
N GLN A 210 -3.11 0.52 -1.35
CA GLN A 210 -4.16 0.25 -0.35
C GLN A 210 -4.62 1.48 0.47
N PRO A 211 -5.06 2.59 -0.17
CA PRO A 211 -5.58 3.73 0.56
C PRO A 211 -6.92 3.43 1.25
N ASP A 212 -7.58 2.31 0.93
CA ASP A 212 -8.74 1.79 1.65
C ASP A 212 -8.44 1.49 3.14
N LEU A 213 -7.17 1.27 3.52
CA LEU A 213 -6.78 1.23 4.94
C LEU A 213 -7.13 2.54 5.67
N LEU A 214 -6.96 3.69 5.01
CA LEU A 214 -7.29 4.98 5.60
C LEU A 214 -8.79 5.08 5.86
N LEU A 215 -9.61 4.61 4.92
CA LEU A 215 -11.06 4.53 5.06
C LEU A 215 -11.44 3.60 6.22
N ALA A 216 -10.78 2.45 6.37
CA ALA A 216 -10.97 1.52 7.49
C ALA A 216 -10.58 2.12 8.86
N ALA A 217 -9.46 2.85 8.92
CA ALA A 217 -8.90 3.36 10.16
C ALA A 217 -9.56 4.67 10.66
N THR A 218 -10.22 5.40 9.77
CA THR A 218 -10.81 6.72 10.07
C THR A 218 -12.34 6.68 10.03
N GLY A 219 -12.88 6.10 8.96
CA GLY A 219 -14.30 5.91 8.70
C GLY A 219 -15.15 7.18 8.88
N PRO A 220 -16.48 7.00 9.02
CA PRO A 220 -17.41 8.11 9.26
C PRO A 220 -17.08 8.91 10.53
N SER A 221 -16.43 8.28 11.51
CA SER A 221 -16.10 8.90 12.80
C SER A 221 -15.13 10.08 12.68
N LYS A 222 -14.26 10.07 11.66
CA LYS A 222 -13.35 11.16 11.33
C LYS A 222 -13.78 11.91 10.06
N GLY A 223 -14.98 11.66 9.53
CA GLY A 223 -15.50 12.33 8.35
C GLY A 223 -14.77 12.02 7.04
N ILE A 224 -14.13 10.85 6.94
CA ILE A 224 -13.47 10.40 5.71
C ILE A 224 -14.27 9.20 5.19
N GLY A 225 -15.07 9.43 4.15
CA GLY A 225 -15.86 8.42 3.44
C GLY A 225 -15.35 8.19 2.03
N ALA A 226 -16.09 7.42 1.25
CA ALA A 226 -15.79 7.08 -0.13
C ALA A 226 -15.73 8.31 -1.04
N THR A 227 -16.60 9.30 -0.80
CA THR A 227 -16.65 10.55 -1.57
C THR A 227 -15.39 11.36 -1.36
N GLU A 228 -15.00 11.60 -0.10
CA GLU A 228 -13.80 12.38 0.24
C GLU A 228 -12.53 11.67 -0.25
N MET A 229 -12.46 10.34 -0.12
CA MET A 229 -11.37 9.54 -0.69
C MET A 229 -11.31 9.64 -2.21
N GLY A 230 -12.47 9.65 -2.88
CA GLY A 230 -12.59 9.82 -4.32
C GLY A 230 -12.09 11.17 -4.81
N GLU A 231 -12.43 12.25 -4.10
CA GLU A 231 -11.95 13.62 -4.35
C GLU A 231 -10.44 13.74 -4.11
N TRP A 232 -9.94 13.19 -3.00
CA TRP A 232 -8.50 13.15 -2.72
C TRP A 232 -7.71 12.43 -3.82
N MET A 233 -8.22 11.30 -4.30
CA MET A 233 -7.61 10.59 -5.44
C MET A 233 -7.67 11.41 -6.74
N MET A 234 -8.71 12.24 -6.96
CA MET A 234 -8.74 13.18 -8.09
C MET A 234 -7.61 14.21 -8.00
N GLY A 235 -7.44 14.83 -6.84
CA GLY A 235 -6.40 15.84 -6.62
C GLY A 235 -5.01 15.29 -6.88
N LEU A 236 -4.72 14.08 -6.38
CA LEU A 236 -3.47 13.37 -6.66
C LEU A 236 -3.29 13.05 -8.16
N GLN A 237 -4.33 12.55 -8.83
CA GLN A 237 -4.29 12.19 -10.25
C GLN A 237 -3.96 13.40 -11.14
N GLN A 238 -4.46 14.59 -10.81
CA GLN A 238 -4.17 15.83 -11.57
C GLN A 238 -2.69 16.22 -11.55
N ASN A 239 -1.93 15.76 -10.55
CA ASN A 239 -0.52 16.09 -10.39
C ASN A 239 0.43 15.03 -10.97
N ALA A 240 -0.08 13.86 -11.36
CA ALA A 240 0.68 12.74 -11.90
C ALA A 240 0.38 12.53 -13.40
N TYR A 241 1.31 11.91 -14.13
CA TYR A 241 1.07 11.54 -15.52
C TYR A 241 0.11 10.35 -15.63
N ALA A 242 0.27 9.35 -14.78
CA ALA A 242 -0.65 8.23 -14.67
C ALA A 242 -0.69 7.77 -13.21
N THR A 243 -1.82 7.20 -12.80
CA THR A 243 -2.02 6.71 -11.43
C THR A 243 -2.40 5.23 -11.44
N VAL A 244 -1.68 4.41 -10.66
CA VAL A 244 -2.04 3.02 -10.37
C VAL A 244 -2.51 2.97 -8.92
N LEU A 245 -3.75 2.57 -8.73
CA LEU A 245 -4.40 2.50 -7.42
C LEU A 245 -4.64 1.04 -7.06
N THR A 246 -4.11 0.56 -5.93
CA THR A 246 -4.40 -0.80 -5.44
C THR A 246 -5.51 -0.76 -4.39
N LEU A 247 -6.49 -1.66 -4.49
CA LEU A 247 -7.61 -1.76 -3.55
C LEU A 247 -7.85 -3.22 -3.16
N SER A 248 -8.27 -3.44 -1.91
CA SER A 248 -8.84 -4.72 -1.52
C SER A 248 -10.28 -4.86 -2.04
N ALA A 249 -10.54 -5.93 -2.78
CA ALA A 249 -11.87 -6.32 -3.24
C ALA A 249 -12.54 -7.32 -2.31
N ASP A 250 -11.95 -7.65 -1.15
CA ASP A 250 -12.52 -8.63 -0.22
C ASP A 250 -13.90 -8.19 0.29
N SER A 251 -14.03 -6.98 0.82
CA SER A 251 -15.33 -6.48 1.30
C SER A 251 -16.39 -6.44 0.18
N PRO A 252 -16.17 -5.79 -0.98
CA PRO A 252 -17.16 -5.75 -2.06
C PRO A 252 -17.55 -7.12 -2.64
N LEU A 253 -16.64 -8.10 -2.63
CA LEU A 253 -16.88 -9.43 -3.21
C LEU A 253 -17.44 -10.44 -2.21
N ILE A 254 -17.08 -10.36 -0.92
CA ILE A 254 -17.57 -11.28 0.13
C ILE A 254 -19.07 -11.10 0.36
N HIS A 255 -19.61 -9.87 0.33
CA HIS A 255 -21.05 -9.66 0.54
C HIS A 255 -21.92 -10.18 -0.61
N ASN A 256 -21.37 -10.23 -1.84
CA ASN A 256 -22.06 -10.84 -2.98
C ASN A 256 -21.96 -12.39 -2.98
N ALA A 257 -20.94 -12.96 -2.32
CA ALA A 257 -20.65 -14.39 -2.35
C ALA A 257 -21.03 -15.16 -1.06
N SER A 258 -21.25 -14.49 0.06
CA SER A 258 -21.48 -15.11 1.37
C SER A 258 -22.96 -15.37 1.67
N ALA A 259 -23.24 -16.42 2.45
CA ALA A 259 -24.54 -16.68 3.08
C ALA A 259 -25.02 -15.54 4.02
N SER A 260 -24.13 -14.59 4.35
CA SER A 260 -24.45 -13.35 5.06
C SER A 260 -25.03 -12.24 4.16
N ALA A 261 -25.27 -12.49 2.87
CA ALA A 261 -26.01 -11.58 1.99
C ALA A 261 -27.44 -11.26 2.50
N SER A 262 -27.95 -12.02 3.48
CA SER A 262 -29.22 -11.75 4.16
C SER A 262 -29.17 -10.63 5.20
N LEU A 263 -27.98 -10.20 5.63
CA LEU A 263 -27.79 -9.10 6.59
C LEU A 263 -27.50 -7.80 5.84
N PRO A 264 -28.02 -6.64 6.30
CA PRO A 264 -27.67 -5.37 5.70
C PRO A 264 -26.16 -5.11 5.86
N PRO A 265 -25.47 -4.58 4.83
CA PRO A 265 -24.06 -4.27 4.91
C PRO A 265 -23.81 -3.22 6.00
N THR A 266 -22.66 -3.33 6.67
CA THR A 266 -22.23 -2.31 7.62
C THR A 266 -21.93 -0.99 6.90
N PRO A 267 -21.98 0.16 7.59
CA PRO A 267 -21.59 1.43 6.99
C PRO A 267 -20.17 1.39 6.40
N LEU A 268 -19.23 0.71 7.09
CA LEU A 268 -17.85 0.60 6.62
C LEU A 268 -17.74 -0.21 5.33
N GLU A 269 -18.47 -1.33 5.24
CA GLU A 269 -18.54 -2.16 4.03
C GLU A 269 -19.17 -1.38 2.86
N THR A 270 -20.23 -0.62 3.15
CA THR A 270 -20.90 0.25 2.17
C THR A 270 -19.93 1.30 1.62
N GLU A 271 -19.16 1.97 2.48
CA GLU A 271 -18.17 2.96 2.05
C GLU A 271 -17.01 2.31 1.26
N HIS A 272 -16.48 1.15 1.70
CA HIS A 272 -15.44 0.44 0.94
C HIS A 272 -15.93 0.02 -0.45
N ALA A 273 -17.15 -0.49 -0.54
CA ALA A 273 -17.77 -0.84 -1.82
C ALA A 273 -17.97 0.39 -2.71
N ALA A 274 -18.49 1.49 -2.15
CA ALA A 274 -18.67 2.74 -2.87
C ALA A 274 -17.33 3.28 -3.41
N PHE A 275 -16.27 3.26 -2.61
CA PHE A 275 -14.95 3.72 -3.03
C PHE A 275 -14.34 2.83 -4.12
N ALA A 276 -14.41 1.50 -3.97
CA ALA A 276 -13.87 0.57 -4.95
C ALA A 276 -14.63 0.63 -6.29
N VAL A 277 -15.96 0.64 -6.25
CA VAL A 277 -16.80 0.74 -7.46
C VAL A 277 -16.63 2.12 -8.11
N GLY A 278 -16.61 3.20 -7.33
CA GLY A 278 -16.37 4.55 -7.83
C GLY A 278 -14.99 4.69 -8.50
N SER A 279 -13.96 4.08 -7.92
CA SER A 279 -12.62 4.02 -8.50
C SER A 279 -12.61 3.24 -9.81
N ALA A 280 -13.25 2.06 -9.86
CA ALA A 280 -13.35 1.25 -11.08
C ALA A 280 -14.14 1.95 -12.19
N HIS A 281 -15.22 2.68 -11.85
CA HIS A 281 -15.98 3.49 -12.79
C HIS A 281 -15.14 4.62 -13.39
N ARG A 282 -14.21 5.20 -12.62
CA ARG A 282 -13.34 6.28 -13.11
C ARG A 282 -12.04 5.79 -13.74
N ALA A 283 -11.72 4.51 -13.55
CA ALA A 283 -10.54 3.93 -14.15
C ALA A 283 -10.69 3.82 -15.67
N GLN A 284 -9.58 3.99 -16.37
CA GLN A 284 -9.47 3.59 -17.77
C GLN A 284 -9.29 2.07 -17.86
N MET A 285 -8.56 1.48 -16.92
CA MET A 285 -8.28 0.05 -16.87
C MET A 285 -8.50 -0.52 -15.47
N VAL A 286 -9.10 -1.70 -15.39
CA VAL A 286 -9.25 -2.46 -14.16
C VAL A 286 -8.52 -3.79 -14.29
N MET A 287 -7.58 -4.04 -13.38
CA MET A 287 -6.83 -5.29 -13.28
C MET A 287 -7.27 -6.03 -12.01
N GLN A 288 -8.00 -7.11 -12.17
CA GLN A 288 -8.57 -7.88 -11.07
C GLN A 288 -7.80 -9.19 -10.85
N LEU A 289 -7.23 -9.35 -9.66
CA LEU A 289 -6.64 -10.60 -9.20
C LEU A 289 -7.68 -11.41 -8.42
N ARG A 290 -7.86 -12.67 -8.81
CA ARG A 290 -8.77 -13.62 -8.15
C ARG A 290 -8.07 -14.94 -7.87
N ASN A 291 -8.54 -15.64 -6.84
CA ASN A 291 -8.22 -17.05 -6.66
C ASN A 291 -8.82 -17.89 -7.79
N LEU A 292 -8.25 -19.08 -8.00
CA LEU A 292 -8.82 -20.08 -8.89
C LEU A 292 -10.16 -20.58 -8.33
N GLU A 293 -11.19 -20.58 -9.16
CA GLU A 293 -12.52 -21.07 -8.78
C GLU A 293 -12.54 -22.58 -8.48
N THR A 294 -11.60 -23.33 -9.07
CA THR A 294 -11.43 -24.78 -8.85
C THR A 294 -10.66 -25.13 -7.58
N GLY A 295 -10.20 -24.13 -6.82
CA GLY A 295 -9.36 -24.30 -5.63
C GLY A 295 -7.86 -24.23 -5.91
N ALA A 296 -7.04 -24.54 -4.90
CA ALA A 296 -5.59 -24.36 -4.98
C ALA A 296 -4.95 -25.34 -5.98
N ALA A 297 -4.05 -24.82 -6.83
CA ALA A 297 -3.24 -25.60 -7.76
C ALA A 297 -1.75 -25.46 -7.43
N ARG A 298 -0.95 -26.49 -7.74
CA ARG A 298 0.49 -26.50 -7.44
C ARG A 298 1.28 -25.47 -8.27
N ASP A 299 0.87 -25.26 -9.52
CA ASP A 299 1.62 -24.49 -10.51
C ASP A 299 0.87 -23.24 -11.00
N VAL A 300 -0.25 -22.88 -10.34
CA VAL A 300 -1.03 -21.68 -10.65
C VAL A 300 -1.47 -21.04 -9.33
N SER A 301 -1.14 -19.76 -9.16
CA SER A 301 -1.48 -18.99 -7.95
C SER A 301 -2.86 -18.35 -8.05
N GLY A 302 -3.26 -17.92 -9.25
CA GLY A 302 -4.54 -17.27 -9.44
C GLY A 302 -4.80 -16.86 -10.88
N VAL A 303 -5.85 -16.08 -11.06
CA VAL A 303 -6.28 -15.48 -12.32
C VAL A 303 -6.11 -13.97 -12.25
N LEU A 304 -5.54 -13.38 -13.29
CA LEU A 304 -5.54 -11.94 -13.52
C LEU A 304 -6.45 -11.65 -14.71
N ARG A 305 -7.47 -10.84 -14.49
CA ARG A 305 -8.34 -10.30 -15.54
C ARG A 305 -8.03 -8.83 -15.74
N VAL A 306 -7.77 -8.45 -16.98
CA VAL A 306 -7.60 -7.06 -17.42
C VAL A 306 -8.83 -6.68 -18.22
N SER A 307 -9.56 -5.66 -17.77
CA SER A 307 -10.78 -5.17 -18.41
C SER A 307 -10.79 -3.65 -18.53
N LYS A 308 -11.58 -3.14 -19.46
CA LYS A 308 -11.80 -1.71 -19.63
C LYS A 308 -12.55 -1.20 -18.40
N GLY A 309 -12.09 -0.08 -17.84
CA GLY A 309 -12.77 0.60 -16.75
C GLY A 309 -13.90 1.50 -17.26
N GLY A 310 -14.64 2.14 -16.35
CA GLY A 310 -15.81 2.95 -16.74
C GLY A 310 -15.47 4.26 -17.48
N ALA A 311 -14.23 4.74 -17.37
CA ALA A 311 -13.75 5.93 -18.09
C ALA A 311 -13.01 5.58 -19.40
N TRP A 312 -13.01 4.30 -19.81
CA TRP A 312 -12.44 3.89 -21.08
C TRP A 312 -13.19 4.55 -22.27
N GLY A 313 -12.46 5.10 -23.24
CA GLY A 313 -13.05 5.75 -24.42
C GLY A 313 -13.53 7.19 -24.19
N GLN A 314 -13.28 7.76 -23.01
CA GLN A 314 -13.70 9.12 -22.68
C GLN A 314 -12.67 10.19 -23.09
N HIS A 315 -11.45 9.79 -23.48
CA HIS A 315 -10.40 10.70 -23.91
C HIS A 315 -10.51 10.94 -25.43
N HIS A 316 -11.05 12.09 -25.80
CA HIS A 316 -11.22 12.50 -27.20
C HIS A 316 -9.86 12.85 -27.82
N GLY A 317 -9.35 12.01 -28.73
CA GLY A 317 -8.22 12.34 -29.59
C GLY A 317 -7.22 11.22 -29.76
N ASP A 318 -7.24 10.65 -30.97
CA ASP A 318 -6.18 9.92 -31.65
C ASP A 318 -5.76 8.54 -31.11
N GLU A 319 -5.98 7.52 -31.95
CA GLU A 319 -5.39 6.18 -31.89
C GLU A 319 -5.33 5.54 -30.48
N GLU A 320 -6.48 5.44 -29.81
CA GLU A 320 -6.57 4.70 -28.54
C GLU A 320 -6.01 3.29 -28.74
N GLY A 321 -4.88 3.03 -28.09
CA GLY A 321 -4.15 1.77 -28.17
C GLY A 321 -5.12 0.59 -28.07
N HIS A 322 -5.24 -0.14 -29.18
CA HIS A 322 -6.14 -1.28 -29.34
C HIS A 322 -5.66 -2.45 -28.48
N TRP A 323 -5.79 -2.34 -27.16
CA TRP A 323 -5.61 -3.46 -26.27
C TRP A 323 -6.96 -4.13 -26.02
N GLU A 324 -6.90 -5.45 -25.95
CA GLU A 324 -8.07 -6.29 -25.74
C GLU A 324 -8.16 -6.72 -24.28
N GLU A 325 -9.39 -6.81 -23.77
CA GLU A 325 -9.61 -7.41 -22.47
C GLU A 325 -9.07 -8.83 -22.46
N LYS A 326 -8.42 -9.20 -21.36
CA LYS A 326 -7.70 -10.46 -21.31
C LYS A 326 -7.80 -11.09 -19.94
N GLU A 327 -7.88 -12.41 -19.95
CA GLU A 327 -7.80 -13.20 -18.74
C GLU A 327 -6.63 -14.17 -18.84
N VAL A 328 -5.75 -14.12 -17.85
CA VAL A 328 -4.52 -14.89 -17.80
C VAL A 328 -4.38 -15.60 -16.46
N LEU A 329 -3.70 -16.74 -16.47
CA LEU A 329 -3.27 -17.42 -15.26
C LEU A 329 -1.92 -16.87 -14.86
N TYR A 330 -1.67 -16.74 -13.56
CA TYR A 330 -0.36 -16.38 -13.06
C TYR A 330 0.12 -17.34 -11.97
N PHE A 331 1.44 -17.50 -11.89
CA PHE A 331 2.10 -18.30 -10.88
C PHE A 331 3.26 -17.53 -10.26
N VAL A 332 3.14 -17.27 -8.96
CA VAL A 332 4.18 -16.70 -8.12
C VAL A 332 5.06 -17.84 -7.60
N GLN A 333 6.31 -17.84 -8.02
CA GLN A 333 7.32 -18.80 -7.59
C GLN A 333 7.81 -18.44 -6.18
N ARG A 334 8.34 -19.45 -5.45
CA ARG A 334 8.93 -19.27 -4.10
C ARG A 334 10.06 -18.23 -4.05
N ASP A 335 10.57 -17.91 -5.21
CA ASP A 335 11.76 -17.15 -5.45
C ASP A 335 11.41 -15.68 -5.82
N GLY A 336 10.11 -15.34 -5.81
CA GLY A 336 9.58 -14.03 -6.19
C GLY A 336 9.34 -13.86 -7.69
N GLY A 337 9.75 -14.83 -8.51
CA GLY A 337 9.47 -14.89 -9.94
C GLY A 337 7.97 -15.01 -10.22
N VAL A 338 7.48 -14.30 -11.24
CA VAL A 338 6.09 -14.48 -11.71
C VAL A 338 6.09 -14.91 -13.16
N ARG A 339 5.35 -15.98 -13.45
CA ARG A 339 5.01 -16.41 -14.80
C ARG A 339 3.54 -16.17 -15.07
N VAL A 340 3.22 -15.75 -16.29
CA VAL A 340 1.85 -15.44 -16.73
C VAL A 340 1.60 -16.21 -18.01
N PHE A 341 0.43 -16.84 -18.13
CA PHE A 341 0.09 -17.78 -19.20
C PHE A 341 -1.35 -17.53 -19.68
N GLY A 342 -1.63 -17.77 -20.97
CA GLY A 342 -2.99 -17.81 -21.48
C GLY A 342 -3.78 -19.00 -20.95
N ARG A 343 -5.12 -18.92 -20.94
CA ARG A 343 -5.96 -20.09 -20.68
C ARG A 343 -5.92 -21.01 -21.91
N GLY A 344 -5.39 -22.22 -21.76
CA GLY A 344 -5.35 -23.23 -22.82
C GLY A 344 -4.04 -23.35 -23.61
N GLU A 345 -2.96 -22.69 -23.15
CA GLU A 345 -1.58 -22.84 -23.66
C GLU A 345 -0.69 -23.69 -22.74
#